data_AF-A0A2V2Z593-F1
#
_entry.id   AF-A0A2V2Z593-F1
#
_cell.length_a   1.000
_cell.length_b   1.000
_cell.length_c   1.000
_cell.angle_alpha   90.00
_cell.angle_beta   90.00
_cell.angle_gamma   90.00
#
_symmetry.space_group_name_H-M   'P 1'
#
loop_
_entity.id
_entity.type
_entity.pdbx_description
1 polymer ?
#
loop_
_entity_poly.entity_id
_entity_poly.type
_entity_poly.pdbx_seq_one_letter_code
_entity_poly.pdbx_strand_id
1 'polypeptide(L)'
;MNRPLEFMTQVVFVFHLHFMMEYSLFDLPIMEGWKVGILMFEFHGWAVILDSPGEEGSGASSIYDRVTQYVELLKPNTDVLELKAINRQYHLWLSGLNNHEPTSKYDPVEIMQTIGVMAPGSYGLLYVYNDVNEQLSNVFRVFVLARGCVKERDDPFLSPIIPVVADEC
;
A
#
# COMPACT_ATOMS: atom_id res chain seq x y z
N MET A 1 -35.58 -35.78 13.51
CA MET A 1 -36.07 -34.53 12.87
C MET A 1 -35.23 -33.38 13.39
N ASN A 2 -34.30 -32.87 12.59
CA ASN A 2 -33.50 -31.68 12.87
C ASN A 2 -33.00 -31.14 11.52
N ARG A 3 -33.68 -30.14 10.95
CA ARG A 3 -33.16 -29.30 9.86
C ARG A 3 -33.76 -27.89 9.93
N PRO A 4 -33.17 -26.96 10.69
CA PRO A 4 -33.49 -25.54 10.57
C PRO A 4 -32.37 -24.71 9.90
N LEU A 5 -31.17 -25.27 9.69
CA LEU A 5 -29.98 -24.47 9.32
C LEU A 5 -29.78 -24.28 7.80
N GLU A 6 -30.29 -25.18 6.95
CA GLU A 6 -30.11 -25.07 5.49
C GLU A 6 -31.04 -24.04 4.83
N PHE A 7 -32.23 -23.80 5.40
CA PHE A 7 -33.19 -22.84 4.83
C PHE A 7 -32.77 -21.38 5.01
N MET A 8 -32.08 -21.04 6.11
CA MET A 8 -31.56 -19.68 6.32
C MET A 8 -30.41 -19.33 5.36
N THR A 9 -29.59 -20.31 4.98
CA THR A 9 -28.41 -20.05 4.15
C THR A 9 -28.79 -19.77 2.68
N GLN A 10 -29.82 -20.44 2.15
CA GLN A 10 -30.28 -20.19 0.79
C GLN A 10 -31.04 -18.86 0.63
N VAL A 11 -31.78 -18.41 1.64
CA VAL A 11 -32.51 -17.12 1.57
C VAL A 11 -31.53 -15.94 1.60
N VAL A 12 -30.46 -16.01 2.40
CA VAL A 12 -29.43 -14.95 2.44
C VAL A 12 -28.67 -14.84 1.11
N PHE A 13 -28.37 -15.96 0.45
CA PHE A 13 -27.63 -15.97 -0.81
C PHE A 13 -28.43 -15.40 -1.99
N VAL A 14 -29.74 -15.64 -2.04
CA VAL A 14 -30.61 -15.15 -3.13
C VAL A 14 -30.88 -13.65 -2.99
N PHE A 15 -30.98 -13.12 -1.76
CA PHE A 15 -31.09 -11.67 -1.54
C PHE A 15 -29.80 -10.91 -1.90
N HIS A 16 -28.63 -11.51 -1.67
CA HIS A 16 -27.35 -10.86 -1.99
C HIS A 16 -27.09 -10.76 -3.50
N LEU A 17 -27.53 -11.76 -4.28
CA LEU A 17 -27.31 -11.76 -5.72
C LEU A 17 -28.31 -10.85 -6.47
N HIS A 18 -29.53 -10.69 -5.96
CA HIS A 18 -30.54 -9.83 -6.59
C HIS A 18 -30.28 -8.33 -6.35
N PHE A 19 -29.64 -7.97 -5.23
CA PHE A 19 -29.29 -6.59 -4.93
C PHE A 19 -28.11 -6.05 -5.76
N MET A 20 -27.23 -6.93 -6.22
CA MET A 20 -26.03 -6.58 -7.00
C MET A 20 -26.30 -6.32 -8.50
N MET A 21 -27.47 -6.64 -9.04
CA MET A 21 -27.73 -6.55 -10.49
C MET A 21 -28.57 -5.35 -10.94
N GLU A 22 -29.21 -4.60 -10.04
CA GLU A 22 -30.13 -3.50 -10.45
C GLU A 22 -29.70 -2.09 -10.01
N TYR A 23 -28.62 -1.92 -9.26
CA TYR A 23 -28.18 -0.60 -8.82
C TYR A 23 -26.76 -0.26 -9.31
N SER A 24 -26.67 0.80 -10.12
CA SER A 24 -25.43 1.53 -10.34
C SER A 24 -24.86 1.95 -8.97
N LEU A 25 -23.55 1.76 -8.77
CA LEU A 25 -22.80 2.01 -7.52
C LEU A 25 -22.92 3.44 -6.95
N PHE A 26 -23.66 4.34 -7.60
CA PHE A 26 -23.82 5.74 -7.23
C PHE A 26 -25.17 6.10 -6.55
N ASP A 27 -26.15 5.19 -6.48
CA ASP A 27 -27.53 5.53 -6.03
C ASP A 27 -28.03 4.72 -4.80
N LEU A 28 -27.17 4.41 -3.82
CA LEU A 28 -27.64 3.83 -2.55
C LEU A 28 -27.95 4.93 -1.51
N PRO A 29 -29.14 4.92 -0.87
CA PRO A 29 -29.50 5.90 0.15
C PRO A 29 -28.68 5.67 1.42
N ILE A 30 -28.04 6.74 1.90
CA ILE A 30 -27.22 6.75 3.11
C ILE A 30 -28.14 6.53 4.30
N MET A 31 -28.13 5.33 4.88
CA MET A 31 -28.77 5.07 6.18
C MET A 31 -27.84 5.59 7.27
N GLU A 32 -28.29 6.60 8.01
CA GLU A 32 -27.56 7.12 9.17
C GLU A 32 -27.24 5.99 10.15
N GLY A 33 -25.94 5.76 10.39
CA GLY A 33 -25.45 4.81 11.40
C GLY A 33 -24.47 3.75 10.89
N TRP A 34 -24.34 3.57 9.58
CA TRP A 34 -23.25 2.77 8.99
C TRP A 34 -22.48 3.65 8.02
N LYS A 35 -21.28 4.10 8.39
CA LYS A 35 -20.30 4.47 7.36
C LYS A 35 -20.07 3.19 6.56
N VAL A 36 -20.66 3.07 5.37
CA VAL A 36 -20.11 2.20 4.34
C VAL A 36 -18.84 2.92 3.85
N GLY A 37 -17.84 2.98 4.73
CA GLY A 37 -16.53 3.50 4.40
C GLY A 37 -15.92 2.49 3.46
N ILE A 38 -15.69 2.89 2.21
CA ILE A 38 -14.79 2.14 1.34
C ILE A 38 -13.45 2.15 2.08
N LEU A 39 -12.98 0.96 2.48
CA LEU A 39 -11.69 0.79 3.11
C LEU A 39 -10.62 1.43 2.22
N MET A 40 -9.86 2.39 2.72
CA MET A 40 -8.90 3.13 1.92
C MET A 40 -7.49 2.81 2.38
N PHE A 41 -6.73 2.17 1.49
CA PHE A 41 -5.31 1.93 1.64
C PHE A 41 -4.56 2.77 0.60
N GLU A 42 -3.94 3.85 1.07
CA GLU A 42 -3.16 4.77 0.25
C GLU A 42 -1.68 4.65 0.60
N PHE A 43 -0.81 4.71 -0.40
CA PHE A 43 0.62 4.73 -0.16
C PHE A 43 1.37 5.55 -1.21
N HIS A 44 2.48 6.16 -0.76
CA HIS A 44 3.40 6.92 -1.61
C HIS A 44 4.82 6.76 -1.11
N GLY A 45 5.76 6.38 -1.97
CA GLY A 45 7.12 6.14 -1.55
C GLY A 45 8.15 6.24 -2.66
N TRP A 46 9.39 6.34 -2.23
CA TRP A 46 10.55 6.32 -3.10
C TRP A 46 11.75 5.65 -2.42
N ALA A 47 12.64 5.09 -3.22
CA ALA A 47 13.93 4.58 -2.74
C ALA A 47 15.04 4.78 -3.76
N VAL A 48 16.26 5.05 -3.29
CA VAL A 48 17.49 4.94 -4.06
C VAL A 48 18.08 3.56 -3.81
N ILE A 49 18.37 2.83 -4.88
CA ILE A 49 18.90 1.48 -4.83
C ILE A 49 20.42 1.52 -4.83
N LEU A 50 21.04 0.95 -3.80
CA LEU A 50 22.50 0.87 -3.65
C LEU A 50 22.89 -0.51 -3.12
N ASP A 51 23.98 -1.07 -3.64
CA ASP A 51 24.48 -2.39 -3.27
C ASP A 51 24.89 -2.45 -1.79
N SER A 52 25.91 -1.69 -1.40
CA SER A 52 26.44 -1.67 -0.04
C SER A 52 26.46 -0.25 0.54
N PRO A 53 26.41 -0.12 1.88
CA PRO A 53 26.63 1.17 2.53
C PRO A 53 28.11 1.57 2.41
N GLY A 54 28.44 2.46 1.47
CA GLY A 54 29.73 3.18 1.47
C GLY A 54 30.74 2.86 0.35
N GLU A 55 30.41 2.09 -0.68
CA GLU A 55 31.32 1.85 -1.82
C GLU A 55 30.70 2.23 -3.19
N GLU A 56 31.50 2.87 -4.04
CA GLU A 56 31.23 2.97 -5.48
C GLU A 56 31.61 1.64 -6.15
N GLY A 57 30.58 0.88 -6.51
CA GLY A 57 30.62 -0.56 -6.72
C GLY A 57 31.49 -1.09 -7.86
N SER A 58 32.20 -2.17 -7.55
CA SER A 58 32.70 -3.14 -8.54
C SER A 58 31.74 -4.34 -8.73
N GLY A 59 30.68 -4.47 -7.91
CA GLY A 59 29.66 -5.55 -7.95
C GLY A 59 28.25 -5.13 -8.39
N ALA A 60 28.05 -3.84 -8.66
CA ALA A 60 26.74 -3.20 -8.72
C ALA A 60 25.80 -3.68 -9.85
N SER A 61 26.31 -4.23 -10.96
CA SER A 61 25.45 -4.67 -12.07
C SER A 61 24.48 -5.78 -11.65
N SER A 62 24.94 -6.75 -10.84
CA SER A 62 24.15 -7.93 -10.49
C SER A 62 22.97 -7.61 -9.57
N ILE A 63 23.09 -6.61 -8.70
CA ILE A 63 22.00 -6.23 -7.80
C ILE A 63 20.92 -5.46 -8.53
N TYR A 64 21.29 -4.55 -9.45
CA TYR A 64 20.31 -3.79 -10.23
C TYR A 64 19.49 -4.71 -11.14
N ASP A 65 20.11 -5.72 -11.75
CA ASP A 65 19.40 -6.71 -12.55
C ASP A 65 18.38 -7.48 -11.71
N ARG A 66 18.77 -7.93 -10.51
CA ARG A 66 17.88 -8.64 -9.59
C ARG A 66 16.71 -7.76 -9.12
N VAL A 67 16.96 -6.51 -8.75
CA VAL A 67 15.91 -5.56 -8.32
C VAL A 67 14.98 -5.24 -9.49
N THR A 68 15.51 -5.06 -10.70
CA THR A 68 14.72 -4.83 -11.92
C THR A 68 13.79 -6.01 -12.18
N GLN A 69 14.31 -7.24 -12.17
CA GLN A 69 13.52 -8.44 -12.36
C GLN A 69 12.43 -8.59 -11.30
N TYR A 70 12.75 -8.31 -10.03
CA TYR A 70 11.77 -8.34 -8.95
C TYR A 70 10.62 -7.34 -9.17
N VAL A 71 10.95 -6.09 -9.53
CA VAL A 71 9.95 -5.05 -9.80
C VAL A 71 9.08 -5.41 -11.01
N GLU A 72 9.67 -5.92 -12.10
CA GLU A 72 8.93 -6.33 -13.30
C GLU A 72 7.91 -7.44 -13.03
N LEU A 73 8.22 -8.37 -12.12
CA LEU A 73 7.30 -9.44 -11.71
C LEU A 73 6.07 -8.94 -10.94
N LEU A 74 6.16 -7.74 -10.34
CA LEU A 74 5.09 -7.16 -9.52
C LEU A 74 4.21 -6.18 -10.30
N LYS A 75 4.79 -5.41 -11.24
CA LYS A 75 4.12 -4.36 -12.02
C LYS A 75 2.70 -4.67 -12.54
N PRO A 76 2.36 -5.88 -13.04
CA PRO A 76 1.01 -6.14 -13.52
C PRO A 76 -0.10 -6.05 -12.45
N ASN A 77 0.26 -5.96 -11.17
CA ASN A 77 -0.66 -6.02 -10.04
C ASN A 77 -0.48 -4.87 -9.03
N THR A 78 0.25 -3.81 -9.38
CA THR A 78 0.48 -2.64 -8.51
C THR A 78 0.31 -1.37 -9.33
N ASP A 79 -0.38 -0.37 -8.78
CA ASP A 79 -0.76 0.86 -9.50
C ASP A 79 0.45 1.60 -10.09
N VAL A 80 1.32 2.13 -9.22
CA VAL A 80 2.59 2.74 -9.62
C VAL A 80 3.70 1.98 -8.91
N LEU A 81 4.51 1.29 -9.71
CA LEU A 81 5.75 0.65 -9.28
C LEU A 81 6.79 0.81 -10.39
N GLU A 82 7.56 1.89 -10.32
CA GLU A 82 8.50 2.26 -11.37
C GLU A 82 9.94 2.26 -10.88
N LEU A 83 10.82 1.59 -11.62
CA LEU A 83 12.26 1.61 -11.40
C LEU A 83 12.93 2.28 -12.61
N LYS A 84 13.79 3.27 -12.36
CA LYS A 84 14.50 4.01 -13.41
C LYS A 84 15.97 4.23 -13.07
N ALA A 85 16.84 4.05 -14.05
CA ALA A 85 18.24 4.46 -13.95
C ALA A 85 18.39 5.97 -14.26
N ILE A 86 18.95 6.73 -13.33
CA ILE A 86 19.27 8.15 -13.46
C ILE A 86 20.72 8.34 -13.00
N ASN A 87 21.58 8.86 -13.87
CA ASN A 87 23.01 9.13 -13.55
C ASN A 87 23.76 7.94 -12.91
N ARG A 88 23.48 6.71 -13.35
CA ARG A 88 24.03 5.44 -12.83
C ARG A 88 23.52 5.00 -11.44
N GLN A 89 22.48 5.65 -10.93
CA GLN A 89 21.74 5.20 -9.74
C GLN A 89 20.34 4.75 -10.16
N TYR A 90 19.82 3.73 -9.49
CA TYR A 90 18.47 3.26 -9.73
C TYR A 90 17.53 3.86 -8.69
N HIS A 91 16.43 4.42 -9.15
CA HIS A 91 15.42 5.06 -8.33
C HIS A 91 14.10 4.30 -8.49
N LEU A 92 13.50 3.96 -7.37
CA LEU A 92 12.19 3.32 -7.27
C LEU A 92 11.15 4.36 -6.84
N TRP A 93 9.97 4.30 -7.44
CA TRP A 93 8.77 4.99 -6.98
C TRP A 93 7.65 3.99 -6.79
N LEU A 94 6.90 4.16 -5.69
CA LEU A 94 5.70 3.41 -5.37
C LEU A 94 4.57 4.40 -5.09
N SER A 95 3.40 4.18 -5.68
CA SER A 95 2.20 4.95 -5.34
C SER A 95 0.95 4.13 -5.67
N GLY A 96 -0.10 4.29 -4.88
CA GLY A 96 -1.36 3.61 -5.14
C GLY A 96 -2.47 4.00 -4.18
N LEU A 97 -3.70 3.71 -4.60
CA LEU A 97 -4.92 3.98 -3.85
C LEU A 97 -5.87 2.79 -4.02
N ASN A 98 -5.90 1.92 -3.02
CA ASN A 98 -6.65 0.68 -3.06
C ASN A 98 -7.88 0.74 -2.16
N ASN A 99 -8.99 0.19 -2.65
CA ASN A 99 -10.23 0.03 -1.87
C ASN A 99 -10.23 -1.21 -0.95
N HIS A 100 -9.07 -1.85 -0.80
CA HIS A 100 -8.81 -3.04 0.01
C HIS A 100 -7.34 -3.05 0.47
N GLU A 101 -7.05 -3.69 1.61
CA GLU A 101 -5.66 -3.93 2.01
C GLU A 101 -4.95 -4.81 0.96
N PRO A 102 -3.69 -4.49 0.62
CA PRO A 102 -2.92 -5.28 -0.34
C PRO A 102 -2.61 -6.67 0.24
N THR A 103 -2.59 -7.68 -0.62
CA THR A 103 -2.02 -8.98 -0.25
C THR A 103 -0.52 -8.84 0.01
N SER A 104 0.06 -9.64 0.91
CA SER A 104 1.48 -9.52 1.32
C SER A 104 2.49 -9.41 0.17
N LYS A 105 2.25 -10.07 -0.97
CA LYS A 105 3.14 -10.00 -2.14
C LYS A 105 3.19 -8.59 -2.79
N TYR A 106 2.10 -7.84 -2.71
CA TYR A 106 1.94 -6.51 -3.31
C TYR A 106 1.87 -5.41 -2.25
N ASP A 107 2.12 -5.76 -0.98
CA ASP A 107 2.20 -4.80 0.10
C ASP A 107 3.44 -3.92 -0.11
N PRO A 108 3.29 -2.59 -0.20
CA PRO A 108 4.41 -1.69 -0.44
C PRO A 108 5.47 -1.76 0.67
N VAL A 109 5.10 -2.09 1.90
CA VAL A 109 6.04 -2.27 3.01
C VAL A 109 6.90 -3.52 2.80
N GLU A 110 6.29 -4.64 2.40
CA GLU A 110 7.00 -5.89 2.08
C GLU A 110 7.91 -5.74 0.86
N ILE A 111 7.48 -4.95 -0.14
CA ILE A 111 8.32 -4.59 -1.29
C ILE A 111 9.57 -3.85 -0.82
N MET A 112 9.41 -2.82 0.03
CA MET A 112 10.54 -2.06 0.61
C MET A 112 11.46 -2.94 1.46
N GLN A 113 10.92 -3.86 2.23
CA GLN A 113 11.70 -4.82 3.03
C GLN A 113 12.52 -5.75 2.14
N THR A 114 11.90 -6.30 1.10
CA THR A 114 12.56 -7.18 0.13
C THR A 114 13.71 -6.45 -0.55
N ILE A 115 13.50 -5.21 -0.96
CA ILE A 115 14.56 -4.36 -1.53
C ILE A 115 15.68 -4.12 -0.53
N GLY A 116 15.37 -3.83 0.73
CA GLY A 116 16.37 -3.65 1.78
C GLY A 116 17.26 -4.87 1.97
N VAL A 117 16.69 -6.07 1.92
CA VAL A 117 17.46 -7.32 1.98
C VAL A 117 18.32 -7.52 0.73
N MET A 118 17.78 -7.23 -0.45
CA MET A 118 18.49 -7.40 -1.72
C MET A 118 19.65 -6.41 -1.87
N ALA A 119 19.41 -5.14 -1.53
CA ALA A 119 20.30 -4.01 -1.75
C ALA A 119 20.49 -3.21 -0.43
N PRO A 120 21.31 -3.71 0.51
CA PRO A 120 21.43 -3.13 1.86
C PRO A 120 21.93 -1.69 1.91
N GLY A 121 22.62 -1.20 0.87
CA GLY A 121 22.99 0.21 0.77
C GLY A 121 21.81 1.16 0.55
N SER A 122 20.66 0.64 0.15
CA SER A 122 19.49 1.43 -0.26
C SER A 122 18.90 2.26 0.88
N TYR A 123 18.28 3.38 0.51
CA TYR A 123 17.56 4.24 1.42
C TYR A 123 16.31 4.84 0.77
N GLY A 124 15.31 5.16 1.58
CA GLY A 124 14.05 5.69 1.07
C GLY A 124 12.99 5.87 2.15
N LEU A 125 11.84 6.41 1.74
CA LEU A 125 10.67 6.62 2.58
C LEU A 125 9.44 6.06 1.89
N LEU A 126 8.52 5.54 2.68
CA LEU A 126 7.20 5.09 2.25
C LEU A 126 6.16 5.59 3.24
N TYR A 127 5.22 6.40 2.77
CA TYR A 127 4.06 6.84 3.50
C TYR A 127 2.92 5.86 3.24
N VAL A 128 2.22 5.45 4.30
CA VAL A 128 1.04 4.58 4.23
C VAL A 128 -0.07 5.19 5.07
N TYR A 129 -1.24 5.34 4.46
CA TYR A 129 -2.48 5.65 5.14
C TYR A 129 -3.43 4.46 5.02
N ASN A 130 -4.02 4.06 6.15
CA ASN A 130 -4.95 2.94 6.24
C ASN A 130 -6.04 3.30 7.26
N ASP A 131 -7.28 3.41 6.79
CA ASP A 131 -8.42 3.86 7.59
C ASP A 131 -9.17 2.75 8.34
N VAL A 132 -8.75 1.47 8.21
CA VAL A 132 -9.31 0.32 8.94
C VAL A 132 -9.21 0.52 10.47
N ASN A 133 -8.10 1.10 10.92
CA ASN A 133 -7.82 1.24 12.34
C ASN A 133 -8.28 2.61 12.82
N GLU A 134 -9.38 2.66 13.57
CA GLU A 134 -9.95 3.91 14.09
C GLU A 134 -8.93 4.79 14.84
N GLN A 135 -7.94 4.20 15.52
CA GLN A 135 -6.90 4.95 16.26
C GLN A 135 -5.80 5.52 15.35
N LEU A 136 -5.63 4.95 14.15
CA LEU A 136 -4.63 5.36 13.15
C LEU A 136 -5.28 5.98 11.90
N SER A 137 -6.61 6.09 11.88
CA SER A 137 -7.42 6.60 10.77
C SER A 137 -7.20 8.08 10.46
N ASN A 138 -6.36 8.77 11.23
CA ASN A 138 -5.99 10.16 10.97
C ASN A 138 -4.48 10.43 11.00
N VAL A 139 -3.65 9.44 10.66
CA VAL A 139 -2.20 9.65 10.55
C VAL A 139 -1.64 8.92 9.34
N PHE A 140 -0.65 9.52 8.68
CA PHE A 140 0.25 8.76 7.83
C PHE A 140 1.29 8.05 8.69
N ARG A 141 1.54 6.78 8.39
CA ARG A 141 2.68 6.04 8.92
C ARG A 141 3.83 6.14 7.94
N VAL A 142 5.04 6.42 8.43
CA VAL A 142 6.24 6.52 7.59
C VAL A 142 7.15 5.34 7.83
N PHE A 143 7.44 4.59 6.79
CA PHE A 143 8.41 3.51 6.79
C PHE A 143 9.72 4.02 6.21
N VAL A 144 10.78 3.94 7.01
CA VAL A 144 12.13 4.37 6.64
C VAL A 144 12.95 3.16 6.23
N LEU A 145 13.36 3.11 4.96
CA LEU A 145 14.37 2.16 4.49
C LEU A 145 15.74 2.77 4.72
N ALA A 146 16.59 2.07 5.47
CA ALA A 146 17.99 2.41 5.63
C ALA A 146 18.80 1.18 6.05
N ARG A 147 19.99 0.99 5.43
CA ARG A 147 20.94 -0.07 5.81
C ARG A 147 20.29 -1.46 5.82
N GLY A 148 19.50 -1.73 4.78
CA GLY A 148 18.76 -2.99 4.59
C GLY A 148 17.63 -3.26 5.58
N CYS A 149 17.25 -2.28 6.40
CA CYS A 149 16.14 -2.40 7.36
C CYS A 149 15.04 -1.41 7.02
N VAL A 150 13.78 -1.82 7.20
CA VAL A 150 12.61 -0.94 7.16
C VAL A 150 12.09 -0.75 8.58
N LYS A 151 11.88 0.49 9.01
CA LYS A 151 11.35 0.81 10.34
C LYS A 151 10.20 1.79 10.24
N GLU A 152 9.12 1.51 10.96
CA GLU A 152 8.00 2.42 11.12
C GLU A 152 8.36 3.61 12.03
N ARG A 153 7.83 4.78 11.67
CA ARG A 153 7.95 6.07 12.34
C ARG A 153 6.64 6.83 12.20
N ASP A 154 6.34 7.66 13.18
CA ASP A 154 5.23 8.60 13.12
C ASP A 154 5.55 9.72 12.13
N ASP A 155 4.57 10.16 11.35
CA ASP A 155 4.67 11.36 10.52
C ASP A 155 4.29 12.61 11.33
N PRO A 156 5.21 13.56 11.59
CA PRO A 156 4.83 14.81 12.22
C PRO A 156 4.32 15.86 11.21
N PHE A 157 4.32 15.58 9.91
CA PHE A 157 4.10 16.58 8.86
C PHE A 157 2.74 16.48 8.17
N LEU A 158 2.25 15.27 7.87
CA LEU A 158 1.01 15.08 7.12
C LEU A 158 -0.10 14.47 7.98
N SER A 159 -1.30 15.03 7.86
CA SER A 159 -2.54 14.47 8.40
C SER A 159 -3.50 14.17 7.24
N PRO A 160 -3.99 12.93 7.08
CA PRO A 160 -4.88 12.54 5.98
C PRO A 160 -6.28 13.18 6.09
N ILE A 161 -6.72 13.56 7.30
CA ILE A 161 -7.97 14.28 7.53
C ILE A 161 -7.69 15.47 8.47
N ILE A 162 -8.12 16.67 8.07
CA ILE A 162 -8.23 17.83 8.96
C ILE A 162 -9.71 18.04 9.24
N PRO A 163 -10.32 17.53 10.32
CA PRO A 163 -11.53 18.15 10.81
C PRO A 163 -11.08 19.36 11.64
N VAL A 164 -11.29 20.55 11.07
CA VAL A 164 -11.26 21.91 11.67
C VAL A 164 -10.26 22.86 10.96
N VAL A 165 -10.83 23.63 10.02
CA VAL A 165 -10.56 25.05 9.70
C VAL A 165 -9.10 25.50 9.64
N ALA A 166 -8.58 25.60 8.42
CA ALA A 166 -7.51 26.51 7.98
C ALA A 166 -6.30 26.63 8.92
N ASP A 167 -5.33 25.73 8.77
CA ASP A 167 -3.97 26.07 9.19
C ASP A 167 -3.34 26.94 8.10
N GLU A 168 -3.04 28.18 8.49
CA GLU A 168 -2.33 29.17 7.68
C GLU A 168 -0.91 28.65 7.39
N CYS A 169 -0.53 28.62 6.10
CA CYS A 169 0.81 28.31 5.63
C CYS A 169 1.87 29.29 6.14
#